data_AF-A0A162IFT2-F1
#
_entry.id   AF-A0A162IFT2-F1
#
_cell.length_a   1.000
_cell.length_b   1.000
_cell.length_c   1.000
_cell.angle_alpha   90.00
_cell.angle_beta   90.00
_cell.angle_gamma   90.00
#
_symmetry.space_group_name_H-M   'P 1'
#
loop_
_entity.id
_entity.type
_entity.pdbx_description
1 polymer ?
#
loop_
_entity_poly.entity_id
_entity_poly.type
_entity_poly.pdbx_seq_one_letter_code
_entity_poly.pdbx_strand_id
1 'polypeptide(L)'
;MRVIKGTPGAGEEGNARHIRQVETQLEEVIQAYQKMQREYRRGVESQVERQYRIVKPDATEEEVREAIDNAGDVQIFSDALVNSDRRGEAQKVSALVRQRHDDIQKIERDFIELSEMFTDLSNMIIAQEPAVEKINEQSQQVVENIQSGTKHVDTAIESGKARNRKKWWCVLITILVIIVIIIIVVIVTVVNKHNSDNKKLKF
;
A
#
# COMPACT_ATOMS: atom_id res chain seq x y z
N MET A 1 -6.67 34.95 6.63
CA MET A 1 -7.04 33.55 6.90
C MET A 1 -7.07 32.82 5.56
N ARG A 2 -6.06 31.99 5.25
CA ARG A 2 -6.02 31.22 3.99
C ARG A 2 -6.83 29.95 4.19
N VAL A 3 -7.91 29.80 3.43
CA VAL A 3 -8.73 28.58 3.41
C VAL A 3 -7.94 27.53 2.62
N ILE A 4 -7.46 26.50 3.33
CA ILE A 4 -6.88 25.31 2.72
C ILE A 4 -8.05 24.52 2.14
N LYS A 5 -8.21 24.55 0.80
CA LYS A 5 -9.14 23.66 0.10
C LYS A 5 -8.59 22.23 0.22
N GLY A 6 -9.22 21.42 1.07
CA GLY A 6 -9.05 19.97 1.01
C GLY A 6 -9.70 19.45 -0.26
N THR A 7 -8.91 18.87 -1.16
CA THR A 7 -9.41 18.06 -2.26
C THR A 7 -10.03 16.77 -1.69
N PRO A 8 -11.33 16.50 -1.89
CA PRO A 8 -11.92 15.22 -1.55
C PRO A 8 -11.50 14.19 -2.62
N GLY A 9 -10.87 13.08 -2.23
CA GLY A 9 -10.72 11.90 -3.09
C GLY A 9 -9.29 11.46 -3.46
N ALA A 10 -8.26 12.31 -3.37
CA ALA A 10 -6.90 11.90 -3.75
C ALA A 10 -6.19 10.99 -2.71
N GLY A 11 -6.65 11.00 -1.46
CA GLY A 11 -6.12 10.14 -0.39
C GLY A 11 -6.79 8.76 -0.30
N GLU A 12 -7.98 8.59 -0.87
CA GLU A 12 -8.79 7.37 -0.68
C GLU A 12 -8.36 6.22 -1.61
N GLU A 13 -7.92 6.51 -2.84
CA GLU A 13 -7.51 5.47 -3.81
C GLU A 13 -6.15 4.84 -3.50
N GLY A 14 -5.22 5.61 -2.91
CA GLY A 14 -3.98 5.06 -2.36
C GLY A 14 -4.28 4.15 -1.16
N ASN A 15 -5.19 4.58 -0.29
CA ASN A 15 -5.58 3.81 0.89
C ASN A 15 -6.27 2.49 0.52
N ALA A 16 -7.15 2.49 -0.48
CA ALA A 16 -7.83 1.28 -0.97
C ALA A 16 -6.85 0.23 -1.50
N ARG A 17 -5.77 0.64 -2.19
CA ARG A 17 -4.73 -0.30 -2.66
C ARG A 17 -3.93 -0.89 -1.50
N HIS A 18 -3.60 -0.08 -0.50
CA HIS A 18 -2.91 -0.56 0.70
C HIS A 18 -3.80 -1.50 1.52
N ILE A 19 -5.10 -1.22 1.61
CA ILE A 19 -6.07 -2.10 2.29
C ILE A 19 -6.14 -3.46 1.58
N ARG A 20 -6.26 -3.50 0.25
CA ARG A 20 -6.24 -4.75 -0.53
C ARG A 20 -4.93 -5.54 -0.37
N GLN A 21 -3.79 -4.86 -0.26
CA GLN A 21 -2.50 -5.53 -0.02
C GLN A 21 -2.42 -6.16 1.38
N VAL A 22 -2.94 -5.47 2.39
CA VAL A 22 -3.00 -5.98 3.76
C VAL A 22 -3.96 -7.16 3.85
N GLU A 23 -5.08 -7.10 3.11
CA GLU A 23 -6.05 -8.17 2.98
C GLU A 23 -5.44 -9.45 2.41
N THR A 24 -4.77 -9.39 1.25
CA THR A 24 -4.14 -10.59 0.66
C THR A 24 -3.09 -11.19 1.61
N GLN A 25 -2.31 -10.36 2.30
CA GLN A 25 -1.36 -10.84 3.31
C GLN A 25 -2.07 -11.52 4.49
N LEU A 26 -3.22 -10.99 4.92
CA LEU A 26 -4.00 -11.56 6.00
C LEU A 26 -4.62 -12.90 5.60
N GLU A 27 -5.14 -13.03 4.38
CA GLU A 27 -5.62 -14.30 3.83
C GLU A 27 -4.51 -15.37 3.79
N GLU A 28 -3.32 -15.00 3.32
CA GLU A 28 -2.16 -15.91 3.30
C GLU A 28 -1.79 -16.39 4.71
N VAL A 29 -1.78 -15.48 5.69
CA VAL A 29 -1.48 -15.80 7.10
C VAL A 29 -2.55 -16.72 7.69
N ILE A 30 -3.84 -16.46 7.44
CA ILE A 30 -4.95 -17.30 7.91
C ILE A 30 -4.85 -18.70 7.31
N GLN A 31 -4.60 -18.82 6.00
CA GLN A 31 -4.43 -20.11 5.34
C GLN A 31 -3.23 -20.89 5.88
N ALA A 32 -2.11 -20.20 6.13
CA ALA A 32 -0.94 -20.79 6.75
C ALA A 32 -1.23 -21.28 8.17
N TYR A 33 -1.95 -20.49 8.97
CA TYR A 33 -2.34 -20.86 10.32
C TYR A 33 -3.31 -22.06 10.35
N GLN A 34 -4.34 -22.06 9.50
CA GLN A 34 -5.24 -23.20 9.35
C GLN A 34 -4.49 -24.47 8.93
N LYS A 35 -3.49 -24.35 8.05
CA LYS A 35 -2.63 -25.48 7.66
C LYS A 35 -1.83 -26.00 8.86
N MET A 36 -1.20 -25.11 9.62
CA MET A 36 -0.45 -25.44 10.83
C MET A 36 -1.35 -26.14 11.87
N GLN A 37 -2.56 -25.63 12.10
CA GLN A 37 -3.52 -26.24 13.01
C GLN A 37 -3.96 -27.64 12.56
N ARG A 38 -4.22 -27.85 11.25
CA ARG A 38 -4.54 -29.19 10.71
C ARG A 38 -3.38 -30.17 10.91
N GLU A 39 -2.15 -29.73 10.67
CA GLU A 39 -0.96 -30.55 10.89
C GLU A 39 -0.77 -30.89 12.38
N TYR A 40 -0.99 -29.92 13.27
CA TYR A 40 -0.93 -30.13 14.71
C TYR A 40 -2.02 -31.10 15.19
N ARG A 41 -3.28 -30.94 14.74
CA ARG A 41 -4.39 -31.86 15.04
C ARG A 41 -4.06 -33.30 14.63
N ARG A 42 -3.57 -33.52 13.40
CA ARG A 42 -3.11 -34.85 12.93
C ARG A 42 -1.99 -35.42 13.82
N GLY A 43 -1.06 -34.57 14.25
CA GLY A 43 0.02 -34.97 15.16
C GLY A 43 -0.48 -35.39 16.53
N VAL A 44 -1.52 -34.73 17.04
CA VAL A 44 -2.18 -35.08 18.31
C VAL A 44 -3.00 -36.37 18.17
N GLU A 45 -3.81 -36.51 17.12
CA GLU A 45 -4.58 -37.72 16.80
C GLU A 45 -3.66 -38.96 16.73
N SER A 46 -2.53 -38.84 16.03
CA SER A 46 -1.53 -39.90 15.90
C SER A 46 -0.87 -40.27 17.24
N GLN A 47 -0.71 -39.33 18.17
CA GLN A 47 -0.22 -39.61 19.52
C GLN A 47 -1.25 -40.38 20.35
N VAL A 48 -2.52 -39.97 20.30
CA VAL A 48 -3.63 -40.63 21.00
C VAL A 48 -3.79 -42.05 20.48
N GLU A 49 -3.77 -42.25 19.16
CA GLU A 49 -3.83 -43.57 18.53
C GLU A 49 -2.71 -44.49 19.04
N ARG A 50 -1.46 -44.04 19.02
CA ARG A 50 -0.33 -44.84 19.51
C ARG A 50 -0.54 -45.23 20.97
N GLN A 51 -0.99 -44.30 21.79
CA GLN A 51 -1.18 -44.54 23.22
C GLN A 51 -2.38 -45.46 23.50
N TYR A 52 -3.44 -45.37 22.69
CA TYR A 52 -4.58 -46.27 22.76
C TYR A 52 -4.19 -47.71 22.40
N ARG A 53 -3.43 -47.89 21.30
CA ARG A 53 -2.93 -49.21 20.88
C ARG A 53 -1.95 -49.86 21.87
N ILE A 54 -1.25 -49.07 22.71
CA ILE A 54 -0.42 -49.61 23.81
C ILE A 54 -1.28 -50.30 24.87
N VAL A 55 -2.49 -49.78 25.12
CA VAL A 55 -3.43 -50.33 26.11
C VAL A 55 -4.29 -51.44 25.51
N LYS A 56 -4.80 -51.25 24.29
CA LYS A 56 -5.62 -52.20 23.55
C LYS A 56 -4.98 -52.50 22.18
N PRO A 57 -4.05 -53.47 22.09
CA PRO A 57 -3.32 -53.76 20.85
C PRO A 57 -4.20 -54.29 19.72
N ASP A 58 -5.32 -54.94 20.05
CA ASP A 58 -6.27 -55.51 19.08
C ASP A 58 -7.39 -54.51 18.67
N ALA A 59 -7.22 -53.22 18.97
CA ALA A 59 -8.20 -52.19 18.62
C ALA A 59 -8.32 -52.01 17.10
N THR A 60 -9.56 -51.91 16.61
CA THR A 60 -9.84 -51.57 15.21
C THR A 60 -9.65 -50.07 14.95
N GLU A 61 -9.50 -49.66 13.68
CA GLU A 61 -9.35 -48.23 13.34
C GLU A 61 -10.58 -47.41 13.77
N GLU A 62 -11.77 -48.01 13.66
CA GLU A 62 -13.04 -47.41 14.07
C GLU A 62 -13.10 -47.20 15.59
N GLU A 63 -12.65 -48.16 16.39
CA GLU A 63 -12.56 -48.00 17.86
C GLU A 63 -11.54 -46.92 18.25
N VAL A 64 -10.43 -46.80 17.52
CA VAL A 64 -9.43 -45.74 17.73
C VAL A 64 -10.02 -44.37 17.40
N ARG A 65 -10.74 -44.24 16.28
CA ARG A 65 -11.41 -42.98 15.90
C ARG A 65 -12.45 -42.57 16.93
N GLU A 66 -13.28 -43.52 17.36
CA GLU A 66 -14.30 -43.27 18.39
C GLU A 66 -13.65 -42.82 19.71
N ALA A 67 -12.51 -43.38 20.07
CA ALA A 67 -11.75 -42.95 21.25
C ALA A 67 -11.10 -41.57 21.11
N ILE A 68 -10.81 -41.11 19.88
CA ILE A 68 -10.28 -39.76 19.60
C ILE A 68 -11.41 -38.73 19.63
N ASP A 69 -12.53 -39.03 18.98
CA ASP A 69 -13.70 -38.15 18.89
C ASP A 69 -14.36 -37.99 20.27
N ASN A 70 -14.44 -39.09 21.03
CA ASN A 70 -14.96 -39.11 22.39
C ASN A 70 -13.84 -39.11 23.45
N ALA A 71 -12.64 -38.60 23.14
CA ALA A 71 -11.50 -38.58 24.08
C ALA A 71 -11.77 -37.83 25.40
N GLY A 72 -12.81 -36.99 25.45
CA GLY A 72 -13.31 -36.37 26.67
C GLY A 72 -14.13 -37.29 27.57
N ASP A 73 -14.69 -38.38 27.02
CA ASP A 73 -15.45 -39.36 27.78
C ASP A 73 -14.51 -40.42 28.39
N VAL A 74 -14.25 -40.22 29.67
CA VAL A 74 -13.46 -41.10 30.54
C VAL A 74 -13.89 -42.56 30.45
N GLN A 75 -15.17 -42.78 30.16
CA GLN A 75 -15.83 -44.06 30.27
C GLN A 75 -15.30 -45.07 29.25
N ILE A 76 -15.00 -44.63 28.02
CA ILE A 76 -14.50 -45.46 26.92
C ILE A 76 -13.11 -46.04 27.23
N PHE A 77 -12.26 -45.26 27.91
CA PHE A 77 -10.97 -45.76 28.39
C PHE A 77 -11.15 -46.67 29.61
N SER A 78 -12.13 -46.40 30.47
CA SER A 78 -12.35 -47.16 31.70
C SER A 78 -12.76 -48.62 31.44
N ASP A 79 -13.53 -48.88 30.38
CA ASP A 79 -13.94 -50.25 30.01
C ASP A 79 -12.78 -51.06 29.41
N ALA A 80 -11.90 -50.43 28.62
CA ALA A 80 -10.66 -51.05 28.15
C ALA A 80 -9.65 -51.29 29.28
N LEU A 81 -9.67 -50.42 30.31
CA LEU A 81 -8.84 -50.45 31.51
C LEU A 81 -9.17 -51.60 32.48
N VAL A 82 -10.45 -51.97 32.60
CA VAL A 82 -10.91 -52.97 33.60
C VAL A 82 -10.36 -54.37 33.33
N ASN A 83 -10.08 -54.70 32.06
CA ASN A 83 -9.65 -56.05 31.64
C ASN A 83 -8.13 -56.26 31.60
N SER A 84 -7.31 -55.24 31.87
CA SER A 84 -5.84 -55.38 31.80
C SER A 84 -5.19 -55.23 33.18
N ASP A 85 -4.19 -56.08 33.47
CA ASP A 85 -3.30 -55.98 34.65
C ASP A 85 -2.45 -54.68 34.67
N ARG A 86 -2.69 -53.76 33.72
CA ARG A 86 -1.91 -52.53 33.45
C ARG A 86 -2.60 -51.25 33.94
N ARG A 87 -3.44 -51.35 34.98
CA ARG A 87 -4.23 -50.22 35.52
C ARG A 87 -3.42 -48.93 35.73
N GLY A 88 -2.20 -49.02 36.25
CA GLY A 88 -1.35 -47.85 36.50
C GLY A 88 -0.85 -47.15 35.22
N GLU A 89 -0.53 -47.90 34.18
CA GLU A 89 -0.12 -47.33 32.88
C GLU A 89 -1.32 -46.71 32.18
N ALA A 90 -2.46 -47.39 32.19
CA ALA A 90 -3.62 -46.90 31.48
C ALA A 90 -4.33 -45.70 32.16
N GLN A 91 -4.12 -45.47 33.47
CA GLN A 91 -4.44 -44.20 34.11
C GLN A 91 -3.62 -43.02 33.56
N LYS A 92 -2.31 -43.22 33.35
CA LYS A 92 -1.44 -42.20 32.73
C LYS A 92 -1.86 -41.93 31.28
N VAL A 93 -2.22 -42.98 30.55
CA VAL A 93 -2.75 -42.88 29.18
C VAL A 93 -4.04 -42.07 29.16
N SER A 94 -5.01 -42.37 30.02
CA SER A 94 -6.27 -41.64 30.07
C SER A 94 -6.06 -40.16 30.37
N ALA A 95 -5.16 -39.82 31.30
CA ALA A 95 -4.81 -38.43 31.60
C ALA A 95 -4.17 -37.71 30.39
N LEU A 96 -3.25 -38.38 29.69
CA LEU A 96 -2.64 -37.85 28.47
C LEU A 96 -3.68 -37.61 27.37
N VAL A 97 -4.58 -38.57 27.15
CA VAL A 97 -5.61 -38.48 26.11
C VAL A 97 -6.59 -37.35 26.41
N ARG A 98 -6.99 -37.15 27.67
CA ARG A 98 -7.80 -35.99 28.06
C ARG A 98 -7.09 -34.67 27.78
N GLN A 99 -5.82 -34.57 28.17
CA GLN A 99 -5.03 -33.37 27.87
C GLN A 99 -4.97 -33.08 26.36
N ARG A 100 -4.84 -34.13 25.54
CA ARG A 100 -4.86 -34.01 24.08
C ARG A 100 -6.24 -33.63 23.53
N HIS A 101 -7.31 -34.12 24.14
CA HIS A 101 -8.66 -33.73 23.78
C HIS A 101 -8.90 -32.24 24.08
N ASP A 102 -8.46 -31.75 25.24
CA ASP A 102 -8.55 -30.33 25.59
C ASP A 102 -7.77 -29.46 24.59
N ASP A 103 -6.60 -29.93 24.13
CA ASP A 103 -5.83 -29.26 23.08
C ASP A 103 -6.62 -29.25 21.75
N ILE A 104 -7.27 -30.34 21.36
CA ILE A 104 -8.11 -30.41 20.14
C ILE A 104 -9.30 -29.45 20.24
N GLN A 105 -9.98 -29.39 21.39
CA GLN A 105 -11.10 -28.46 21.59
C GLN A 105 -10.66 -26.99 21.53
N LYS A 106 -9.43 -26.66 21.96
CA LYS A 106 -8.87 -25.31 21.78
C LYS A 106 -8.72 -24.99 20.30
N ILE A 107 -8.12 -25.90 19.53
CA ILE A 107 -7.97 -25.74 18.08
C ILE A 107 -9.33 -25.51 17.41
N GLU A 108 -10.36 -26.26 17.81
CA GLU A 108 -11.72 -26.11 17.27
C GLU A 108 -12.31 -24.73 17.56
N ARG A 109 -12.18 -24.24 18.81
CA ARG A 109 -12.60 -22.88 19.17
C ARG A 109 -11.86 -21.82 18.37
N ASP A 110 -10.54 -21.94 18.29
CA ASP A 110 -9.69 -21.02 17.51
C ASP A 110 -10.08 -21.03 16.02
N PHE A 111 -10.47 -22.20 15.48
CA PHE A 111 -10.90 -22.32 14.09
C PHE A 111 -12.24 -21.64 13.83
N ILE A 112 -13.20 -21.74 14.76
CA ILE A 112 -14.48 -21.04 14.69
C ILE A 112 -14.24 -19.52 14.72
N GLU A 113 -13.43 -19.03 15.65
CA GLU A 113 -13.08 -17.60 15.75
C GLU A 113 -12.43 -17.09 14.45
N LEU A 114 -11.52 -17.86 13.85
CA LEU A 114 -10.92 -17.50 12.57
C LEU A 114 -11.91 -17.52 11.41
N SER A 115 -12.87 -18.45 11.40
CA SER A 115 -13.92 -18.51 10.39
C SER A 115 -14.83 -17.27 10.47
N GLU A 116 -15.16 -16.83 11.68
CA GLU A 116 -15.91 -15.60 11.92
C GLU A 116 -15.12 -14.37 11.45
N MET A 117 -13.85 -14.26 11.86
CA MET A 117 -12.96 -13.19 11.42
C MET A 117 -12.84 -13.13 9.88
N PHE A 118 -12.71 -14.28 9.21
CA PHE A 118 -12.66 -14.34 7.75
C PHE A 118 -13.96 -13.88 7.10
N THR A 119 -15.11 -14.26 7.68
CA THR A 119 -16.43 -13.85 7.19
C THR A 119 -16.61 -12.34 7.33
N ASP A 120 -16.20 -11.77 8.46
CA ASP A 120 -16.25 -10.33 8.72
C ASP A 120 -15.33 -9.54 7.78
N LEU A 121 -14.14 -10.06 7.50
CA LEU A 121 -13.22 -9.49 6.52
C LEU A 121 -13.83 -9.53 5.11
N SER A 122 -14.36 -10.67 4.68
CA SER A 122 -15.05 -10.83 3.39
C SER A 122 -16.20 -9.84 3.20
N ASN A 123 -17.00 -9.64 4.25
CA ASN A 123 -18.10 -8.66 4.24
C ASN A 123 -17.59 -7.21 4.14
N MET A 124 -16.48 -6.87 4.80
CA MET A 124 -15.86 -5.54 4.72
C MET A 124 -15.32 -5.22 3.32
N ILE A 125 -14.85 -6.24 2.59
CA ILE A 125 -14.31 -6.11 1.23
C ILE A 125 -15.42 -5.79 0.22
N ILE A 126 -16.58 -6.47 0.33
CA ILE A 126 -17.74 -6.20 -0.53
C ILE A 126 -18.24 -4.76 -0.34
N ALA A 127 -18.19 -4.25 0.89
CA ALA A 127 -18.57 -2.86 1.19
C ALA A 127 -17.58 -1.82 0.65
N GLN A 128 -16.35 -2.22 0.31
CA GLN A 128 -15.26 -1.34 -0.14
C GLN A 128 -14.97 -1.50 -1.65
N GLU A 129 -16.01 -1.80 -2.44
CA GLU A 129 -15.98 -1.75 -3.90
C GLU A 129 -16.56 -0.41 -4.42
N PRO A 130 -15.84 0.73 -4.38
CA PRO A 130 -16.19 1.87 -5.20
C PRO A 130 -15.63 1.63 -6.62
N ALA A 131 -16.56 1.60 -7.58
CA ALA A 131 -16.38 1.62 -9.03
C ALA A 131 -14.93 1.55 -9.56
N VAL A 132 -14.59 0.39 -10.14
CA VAL A 132 -13.41 0.11 -10.99
C VAL A 132 -13.19 1.15 -12.12
N GLU A 133 -14.13 2.07 -12.33
CA GLU A 133 -14.17 3.06 -13.41
C GLU A 133 -13.17 4.24 -13.24
N LYS A 134 -12.66 4.52 -12.03
CA LYS A 134 -11.78 5.70 -11.80
C LYS A 134 -10.30 5.53 -12.17
N ILE A 135 -9.82 4.31 -12.41
CA ILE A 135 -8.41 4.10 -12.80
C ILE A 135 -8.14 4.65 -14.21
N ASN A 136 -9.14 4.64 -15.11
CA ASN A 136 -8.99 5.19 -16.45
C ASN A 136 -8.86 6.72 -16.45
N GLU A 137 -9.60 7.44 -15.60
CA GLU A 137 -9.52 8.90 -15.51
C GLU A 137 -8.17 9.39 -14.99
N GLN A 138 -7.59 8.72 -13.99
CA GLN A 138 -6.31 9.14 -13.42
C GLN A 138 -5.12 8.88 -14.36
N SER A 139 -5.14 7.79 -15.13
CA SER A 139 -4.13 7.54 -16.17
C SER A 139 -4.20 8.63 -17.26
N GLN A 140 -5.41 9.04 -17.63
CA GLN A 140 -5.63 10.12 -18.60
C GLN A 140 -5.15 11.48 -18.07
N GLN A 141 -5.35 11.77 -16.78
CA GLN A 141 -4.82 13.00 -16.15
C GLN A 141 -3.29 13.01 -16.02
N VAL A 142 -2.64 11.86 -15.79
CA VAL A 142 -1.16 11.79 -15.76
C VAL A 142 -0.58 12.07 -17.15
N VAL A 143 -1.21 11.56 -18.22
CA VAL A 143 -0.82 11.88 -19.60
C VAL A 143 -1.05 13.36 -19.91
N GLU A 144 -2.19 13.93 -19.51
CA GLU A 144 -2.51 15.36 -19.72
C GLU A 144 -1.58 16.31 -18.94
N ASN A 145 -1.17 15.94 -17.72
CA ASN A 145 -0.22 16.69 -16.91
C ASN A 145 1.21 16.64 -17.48
N ILE A 146 1.64 15.51 -18.05
CA ILE A 146 2.92 15.43 -18.78
C ILE A 146 2.88 16.30 -20.04
N GLN A 147 1.77 16.28 -20.79
CA GLN A 147 1.62 17.06 -22.01
C GLN A 147 1.50 18.58 -21.76
N SER A 148 0.91 18.97 -20.62
CA SER A 148 0.88 20.36 -20.17
C SER A 148 2.24 20.82 -19.65
N GLY A 149 2.96 19.94 -18.95
CA GLY A 149 4.34 20.17 -18.49
C GLY A 149 5.32 20.45 -19.63
N THR A 150 5.24 19.69 -20.74
CA THR A 150 6.09 19.94 -21.92
C THR A 150 5.77 21.27 -22.59
N LYS A 151 4.49 21.65 -22.71
CA LYS A 151 4.09 22.97 -23.22
C LYS A 151 4.63 24.13 -22.38
N HIS A 152 4.63 24.00 -21.05
CA HIS A 152 5.20 25.03 -20.17
C HIS A 152 6.73 25.15 -20.32
N VAL A 153 7.43 24.03 -20.55
CA VAL A 153 8.88 24.05 -20.85
C VAL A 153 9.14 24.70 -22.21
N ASP A 154 8.37 24.37 -23.25
CA ASP A 154 8.53 24.98 -24.58
C ASP A 154 8.23 26.47 -24.57
N THR A 155 7.15 26.89 -23.89
CA THR A 155 6.80 28.31 -23.72
C THR A 155 7.87 29.05 -22.90
N ALA A 156 8.48 28.41 -21.90
CA ALA A 156 9.58 28.98 -21.13
C ALA A 156 10.85 29.16 -22.00
N ILE A 157 11.15 28.21 -22.89
CA ILE A 157 12.28 28.31 -23.83
C ILE A 157 12.01 29.43 -24.86
N GLU A 158 10.79 29.52 -25.40
CA GLU A 158 10.42 30.53 -26.38
C GLU A 158 10.43 31.95 -25.79
N SER A 159 9.85 32.13 -24.60
CA SER A 159 9.89 33.41 -23.88
C SER A 159 11.32 33.82 -23.48
N GLY A 160 12.18 32.85 -23.14
CA GLY A 160 13.61 33.07 -22.92
C GLY A 160 14.33 33.61 -24.17
N LYS A 161 14.06 33.05 -25.35
CA LYS A 161 14.63 33.52 -26.62
C LYS A 161 14.10 34.90 -27.03
N ALA A 162 12.81 35.17 -26.81
CA ALA A 162 12.21 36.46 -27.12
C ALA A 162 12.78 37.61 -26.27
N ARG A 163 13.15 37.35 -25.00
CA ARG A 163 13.79 38.33 -24.13
C ARG A 163 15.12 38.84 -24.68
N ASN A 164 15.91 37.96 -25.31
CA ASN A 164 17.21 38.33 -25.86
C ASN A 164 17.10 39.18 -27.11
N ARG A 165 16.08 38.95 -27.97
CA ARG A 165 15.82 39.78 -29.16
C ARG A 165 15.37 41.20 -28.80
N LYS A 166 14.53 41.36 -27.77
CA LYS A 166 14.06 42.67 -27.31
C LYS A 166 15.18 43.54 -26.71
N LYS A 167 16.17 42.93 -26.06
CA LYS A 167 17.37 43.63 -25.55
C LYS A 167 18.17 44.30 -26.67
N TRP A 168 18.37 43.60 -27.79
CA TRP A 168 19.08 44.14 -28.95
C TRP A 168 18.37 45.32 -29.62
N TRP A 169 17.04 45.27 -29.71
CA TRP A 169 16.24 46.40 -30.22
C TRP A 169 16.36 47.64 -29.31
N CYS A 170 16.33 47.45 -27.99
CA CYS A 170 16.51 48.55 -27.05
C CYS A 170 17.90 49.19 -27.13
N VAL A 171 18.95 48.36 -27.29
CA VAL A 171 20.33 48.85 -27.51
C VAL A 171 20.45 49.64 -28.81
N LEU A 172 19.85 49.15 -29.91
CA LEU A 172 19.90 49.83 -31.20
C LEU A 172 19.20 51.20 -31.17
N ILE A 173 18.02 51.28 -30.54
CA ILE A 173 17.32 52.56 -30.35
C ILE A 173 18.16 53.54 -29.53
N THR A 174 18.81 53.05 -28.47
CA THR A 174 19.67 53.89 -27.61
C THR A 174 20.86 54.49 -28.38
N ILE A 175 21.51 53.69 -29.24
CA ILE A 175 22.61 54.17 -30.10
C ILE A 175 22.12 55.23 -31.09
N LEU A 176 20.95 55.02 -31.69
CA LEU A 176 20.36 55.98 -32.64
C LEU A 176 20.12 57.35 -31.99
N VAL A 177 19.58 57.38 -30.77
CA VAL A 177 19.36 58.62 -30.01
C VAL A 177 20.68 59.35 -29.75
N ILE A 178 21.76 58.64 -29.39
CA ILE A 178 23.08 59.24 -29.16
C ILE A 178 23.62 59.88 -30.45
N ILE A 179 23.46 59.24 -31.60
CA ILE A 179 23.90 59.78 -32.90
C ILE A 179 23.17 61.09 -33.21
N VAL A 180 21.85 61.16 -32.99
CA VAL A 180 21.05 62.37 -33.22
C VAL A 180 21.54 63.52 -32.33
N ILE A 181 21.83 63.25 -31.06
CA ILE A 181 22.37 64.26 -30.13
C ILE A 181 23.72 64.80 -30.64
N ILE A 182 24.62 63.92 -31.10
CA ILE A 182 25.92 64.33 -31.65
C ILE A 182 25.73 65.24 -32.87
N ILE A 183 24.83 64.88 -33.79
CA ILE A 183 24.55 65.69 -34.99
C ILE A 183 24.04 67.08 -34.60
N ILE A 184 23.11 67.18 -33.64
CA ILE A 184 22.60 68.47 -33.17
C ILE A 184 23.73 69.33 -32.59
N VAL A 185 24.61 68.75 -31.76
CA VAL A 185 25.75 69.47 -31.18
C VAL A 185 26.71 69.98 -32.26
N VAL A 186 26.98 69.17 -33.29
CA VAL A 186 27.83 69.59 -34.42
C VAL A 186 27.18 70.73 -35.21
N ILE A 187 25.88 70.65 -35.51
CA ILE A 187 25.18 71.72 -36.22
C ILE A 187 25.20 73.02 -35.41
N VAL A 188 24.89 72.96 -34.10
CA VAL A 188 24.89 74.14 -33.23
C VAL A 188 26.29 74.75 -33.14
N THR A 189 27.34 73.94 -33.00
CA THR A 189 28.72 74.45 -32.94
C THR A 189 29.17 75.09 -34.25
N VAL A 190 28.81 74.51 -35.41
CA VAL A 190 29.11 75.08 -36.74
C VAL A 190 28.32 76.37 -36.97
N VAL A 191 27.02 76.40 -36.66
CA VAL A 191 26.19 77.62 -36.79
C VAL A 191 26.67 78.71 -35.84
N ASN A 192 27.01 78.37 -34.59
CA ASN A 192 27.51 79.34 -33.63
C ASN A 192 28.89 79.88 -34.02
N LYS A 193 29.76 79.04 -34.61
CA LYS A 193 31.03 79.47 -35.20
C LYS A 193 30.80 80.42 -36.38
N HIS A 194 29.92 80.08 -37.32
CA HIS A 194 29.56 80.95 -38.44
C HIS A 194 28.95 82.29 -37.98
N ASN A 195 28.14 82.28 -36.92
CA ASN A 195 27.56 83.50 -36.35
C ASN A 195 28.60 84.36 -35.62
N SER A 196 29.62 83.72 -35.02
CA SER A 196 30.76 84.41 -34.40
C SER A 196 31.66 85.07 -35.44
N ASP A 197 31.93 84.40 -36.57
CA ASP A 197 32.72 84.95 -37.67
C ASP A 197 32.00 86.15 -38.33
N ASN A 198 30.67 86.07 -38.52
CA ASN A 198 29.87 87.19 -39.03
C ASN A 198 29.82 88.40 -38.08
N LYS A 199 29.96 88.19 -36.76
CA LYS A 199 30.05 89.29 -35.79
C LYS A 199 31.41 90.01 -35.84
N LYS A 200 32.49 89.31 -36.22
CA LYS A 200 33.83 89.91 -36.35
C LYS A 200 34.02 90.75 -37.62
N LEU A 201 33.19 90.53 -38.65
CA LEU A 201 33.21 91.30 -39.91
C LEU A 201 32.40 92.61 -39.86
N LYS A 202 31.85 92.98 -38.69
CA LYS A 202 31.05 94.20 -38.47
C LYS A 202 31.71 95.26 -37.58
N PHE A 203 33.01 95.13 -37.31
CA PHE A 203 33.82 96.18 -36.68
C PHE A 203 34.90 96.66 -37.65
#